data_AF-A0A1N6EUD9-F1
#
_entry.id   AF-A0A1N6EUD9-F1
#
_cell.length_a   1.000
_cell.length_b   1.000
_cell.length_c   1.000
_cell.angle_alpha   90.00
_cell.angle_beta   90.00
_cell.angle_gamma   90.00
#
_symmetry.space_group_name_H-M   'P 1'
#
loop_
_entity.id
_entity.type
_entity.pdbx_description
1 polymer ?
#
loop_
_entity_poly.entity_id
_entity_poly.type
_entity_poly.pdbx_seq_one_letter_code
_entity_poly.pdbx_strand_id
1 'polypeptide(L)'
;MQNFNVKPFTKNEFIDELRKKFPQYKIQTSLGALQVRKSGFTLTGNVKIDTNPDTGKITTTTQLDSMPFLIIMLPIGLYVWSKKQKIKDFENEVIEGIKAMMN
;
A
#
# COMPACT_ATOMS: atom_id res chain seq x y z
N MET A 1 -0.55 8.36 4.47
CA MET A 1 0.82 7.85 4.57
C MET A 1 0.94 7.40 5.99
N GLN A 2 1.17 6.10 6.18
CA GLN A 2 1.31 5.52 7.50
C GLN A 2 2.69 4.89 7.62
N ASN A 3 3.27 4.98 8.81
CA ASN A 3 4.59 4.45 9.12
C ASN A 3 4.47 3.51 10.31
N PHE A 4 5.10 2.34 10.23
CA PHE A 4 5.20 1.42 11.35
C PHE A 4 6.49 0.59 11.23
N ASN A 5 6.91 0.02 12.36
CA ASN A 5 8.11 -0.81 12.44
C ASN A 5 7.73 -2.26 12.70
N VAL A 6 8.50 -3.15 12.12
CA VAL A 6 8.50 -4.59 12.34
C VAL A 6 9.94 -5.06 12.64
N LYS A 7 10.15 -6.35 12.87
CA LYS A 7 11.51 -6.91 12.98
C LYS A 7 12.26 -6.75 11.65
N PRO A 8 13.59 -6.54 11.64
CA PRO A 8 14.37 -6.51 10.41
C PRO A 8 14.15 -7.76 9.55
N PHE A 9 14.20 -7.59 8.23
CA PHE A 9 13.82 -8.64 7.28
C PHE A 9 14.61 -8.56 5.98
N THR A 10 14.54 -9.60 5.14
CA THR A 10 15.06 -9.49 3.77
C THR A 10 13.95 -9.07 2.81
N LYS A 11 14.30 -8.24 1.83
CA LYS A 11 13.32 -7.71 0.87
C LYS A 11 12.63 -8.82 0.06
N ASN A 12 13.35 -9.89 -0.29
CA ASN A 12 12.81 -10.99 -1.08
C ASN A 12 11.80 -11.83 -0.28
N GLU A 13 12.15 -12.22 0.95
CA GLU A 13 11.23 -12.94 1.84
C GLU A 13 9.96 -12.13 2.11
N PHE A 14 10.11 -10.83 2.33
CA PHE A 14 8.97 -9.93 2.51
C PHE A 14 8.03 -9.95 1.30
N ILE A 15 8.56 -9.89 0.07
CA ILE A 15 7.73 -9.89 -1.15
C ILE A 15 7.01 -11.23 -1.31
N ASP A 16 7.70 -12.34 -1.04
CA ASP A 16 7.11 -13.68 -1.19
C ASP A 16 6.04 -13.96 -0.14
N GLU A 17 6.26 -13.59 1.12
CA GLU A 17 5.24 -13.68 2.16
C GLU A 17 4.04 -12.77 1.86
N LEU A 18 4.28 -11.58 1.32
CA LEU A 18 3.21 -10.66 0.92
C LEU A 18 2.34 -11.24 -0.21
N ARG A 19 2.95 -11.97 -1.16
CA ARG A 19 2.21 -12.71 -2.20
C ARG A 19 1.40 -13.88 -1.62
N LYS A 20 1.94 -14.59 -0.63
CA LYS A 20 1.20 -15.66 0.07
C LYS A 20 0.04 -15.12 0.90
N LYS A 21 0.23 -13.96 1.55
CA LYS A 21 -0.78 -13.32 2.41
C LYS A 21 -1.95 -12.74 1.60
N PHE A 22 -1.66 -12.23 0.40
CA PHE A 22 -2.64 -11.58 -0.46
C PHE A 22 -2.72 -12.21 -1.86
N PRO A 23 -3.09 -13.50 -1.98
CA PRO A 23 -3.11 -14.20 -3.27
C PRO A 23 -4.12 -13.61 -4.26
N GLN A 24 -5.16 -12.95 -3.76
CA GLN A 24 -6.19 -12.28 -4.55
C GLN A 24 -5.75 -10.89 -5.09
N TYR A 25 -4.63 -10.35 -4.60
CA TYR A 25 -4.13 -9.04 -4.98
C TYR A 25 -2.89 -9.14 -5.88
N LYS A 26 -2.76 -8.19 -6.79
CA LYS A 26 -1.61 -8.06 -7.66
C LYS A 26 -0.49 -7.36 -6.90
N ILE A 27 0.56 -8.11 -6.59
CA ILE A 27 1.79 -7.57 -6.00
C ILE A 27 2.72 -7.13 -7.13
N GLN A 28 2.94 -5.82 -7.27
CA GLN A 28 3.82 -5.26 -8.29
C GLN A 28 5.10 -4.72 -7.68
N THR A 29 6.21 -5.09 -8.30
CA THR A 29 7.55 -4.56 -8.03
C THR A 29 8.02 -3.83 -9.28
N SER A 30 8.01 -2.49 -9.27
CA SER A 30 8.42 -1.67 -10.41
C SER A 30 9.32 -0.54 -9.92
N LEU A 31 10.53 -0.43 -10.49
CA LEU A 31 11.51 0.63 -10.19
C LEU A 31 11.75 0.82 -8.67
N GLY A 32 11.93 -0.28 -7.94
CA GLY A 32 12.19 -0.26 -6.50
C GLY A 32 10.97 -0.09 -5.60
N ALA A 33 9.83 0.38 -6.14
CA ALA A 33 8.58 0.52 -5.42
C ALA A 33 7.79 -0.81 -5.40
N LEU A 34 7.34 -1.22 -4.22
CA LEU A 34 6.44 -2.34 -4.01
C LEU A 34 5.00 -1.83 -3.90
N GLN A 35 4.03 -2.51 -4.51
CA GLN A 35 2.64 -2.09 -4.49
C GLN A 35 1.68 -3.29 -4.38
N VAL A 36 0.63 -3.14 -3.58
CA VAL A 36 -0.49 -4.08 -3.45
C VAL A 36 -1.69 -3.49 -4.16
N ARG A 37 -2.17 -4.19 -5.20
CA ARG A 37 -3.26 -3.71 -6.06
C ARG A 37 -4.42 -4.70 -6.09
N LYS A 38 -5.64 -4.21 -5.93
CA LYS A 38 -6.84 -4.98 -6.29
C LYS A 38 -6.85 -5.25 -7.80
N SER A 39 -7.37 -6.41 -8.20
CA SER A 39 -7.54 -6.73 -9.63
C SER A 39 -8.54 -5.76 -10.27
N GLY A 40 -8.18 -5.15 -11.41
CA GLY A 40 -8.98 -4.17 -12.14
C GLY A 40 -8.43 -2.73 -12.13
N PHE A 41 -9.06 -1.84 -12.89
CA PHE A 41 -8.67 -0.42 -12.96
C PHE A 41 -9.31 0.35 -11.80
N THR A 42 -8.67 0.35 -10.63
CA THR A 42 -9.12 1.20 -9.52
C THR A 42 -7.96 2.04 -9.02
N LEU A 43 -8.00 3.33 -9.36
CA LEU A 43 -7.16 4.38 -8.79
C LEU A 43 -7.19 4.35 -7.25
N THR A 44 -8.18 3.71 -6.63
CA THR A 44 -8.43 3.68 -5.18
C THR A 44 -8.11 2.32 -4.54
N GLY A 45 -7.68 1.33 -5.34
CA GLY A 45 -7.36 -0.02 -4.89
C GLY A 45 -5.86 -0.30 -4.99
N ASN A 46 -5.02 0.68 -4.65
CA ASN A 46 -3.57 0.55 -4.73
C ASN A 46 -2.88 1.16 -3.50
N VAL A 47 -2.09 0.36 -2.82
CA VAL A 47 -1.27 0.75 -1.68
C VAL A 47 0.19 0.58 -2.07
N LYS A 48 0.96 1.67 -2.09
CA LYS A 48 2.41 1.63 -2.24
C LYS A 48 3.03 1.30 -0.89
N ILE A 49 4.02 0.42 -0.90
CA ILE A 49 4.81 0.02 0.25
C ILE A 49 6.27 0.40 -0.04
N ASP A 50 6.84 1.24 0.82
CA ASP A 50 8.27 1.52 0.87
C ASP A 50 8.85 0.85 2.12
N THR A 51 9.96 0.14 1.96
CA THR A 51 10.58 -0.63 3.05
C THR A 51 12.03 -0.21 3.26
N ASN A 52 12.44 -0.15 4.53
CA ASN A 52 13.83 -0.13 4.95
C ASN A 52 14.08 -1.42 5.76
N PRO A 53 14.58 -2.48 5.10
CA PRO A 53 14.65 -3.81 5.70
C PRO A 53 15.59 -3.89 6.91
N ASP A 54 16.72 -3.15 6.88
CA ASP A 54 17.72 -3.15 7.95
C ASP A 54 17.16 -2.61 9.28
N THR A 55 16.27 -1.63 9.20
CA THR A 55 15.61 -1.01 10.36
C THR A 55 14.23 -1.59 10.64
N GLY A 56 13.74 -2.50 9.79
CA GLY A 56 12.37 -3.03 9.85
C GLY A 56 11.27 -1.98 9.61
N LYS A 57 11.61 -0.79 9.10
CA LYS A 57 10.64 0.29 8.88
C LYS A 57 9.84 0.06 7.61
N ILE A 58 8.53 0.22 7.69
CA ILE A 58 7.60 0.10 6.58
C ILE A 58 6.73 1.36 6.50
N THR A 59 6.60 1.90 5.30
CA THR A 59 5.77 3.06 4.98
C THR A 59 4.74 2.67 3.94
N THR A 60 3.46 2.94 4.20
CA THR A 60 2.38 2.80 3.22
C THR A 60 1.98 4.17 2.69
N THR A 61 1.69 4.24 1.39
CA THR A 61 1.21 5.45 0.73
C THR A 61 0.03 5.10 -0.17
N THR A 62 -1.02 5.93 -0.14
CA THR A 62 -2.20 5.82 -1.00
C THR A 62 -2.41 7.11 -1.79
N GLN A 63 -3.44 7.13 -2.63
CA GLN A 63 -3.79 8.30 -3.44
C GLN A 63 -4.32 9.45 -2.60
N LEU A 64 -4.82 9.18 -1.39
CA LEU A 64 -5.18 10.23 -0.43
C LEU A 64 -3.96 11.05 0.00
N ASP A 65 -2.76 10.53 -0.16
CA ASP A 65 -1.52 11.25 0.18
C ASP A 65 -1.08 12.20 -0.94
N SER A 66 -1.69 12.09 -2.11
CA SER A 66 -1.50 12.99 -3.24
C SER A 66 -2.56 14.11 -3.30
N MET A 67 -3.26 14.37 -2.20
CA MET A 67 -4.36 15.36 -2.14
C MET A 67 -4.03 16.75 -2.71
N PRO A 68 -2.82 17.33 -2.54
CA PRO A 68 -2.49 18.62 -3.16
C PRO A 68 -2.63 18.62 -4.68
N PHE A 69 -2.29 17.51 -5.34
CA PHE A 69 -2.45 17.34 -6.80
C PHE A 69 -3.91 17.10 -7.20
N LEU A 70 -4.68 16.43 -6.33
CA LEU A 70 -6.08 16.13 -6.56
C LEU A 70 -7.00 17.36 -6.50
N ILE A 71 -6.60 18.42 -5.81
CA ILE A 71 -7.33 19.70 -5.76
C ILE A 71 -7.34 20.38 -7.15
N ILE A 72 -6.25 20.26 -7.91
CA ILE A 72 -6.14 20.85 -9.25
C ILE A 72 -6.91 20.01 -10.29
N MET A 73 -7.01 18.70 -10.08
CA MET A 73 -7.77 17.78 -10.93
C MET A 73 -9.14 17.42 -10.33
N LEU A 74 -10.03 18.41 -10.24
CA LEU A 74 -11.33 18.33 -9.55
C LEU A 74 -12.14 17.04 -9.82
N PRO A 75 -12.33 16.55 -11.08
CA PRO A 75 -13.08 15.31 -11.30
C PRO A 75 -12.45 14.09 -10.63
N ILE A 76 -11.12 13.98 -10.68
CA ILE A 76 -10.36 12.88 -10.08
C ILE A 76 -10.33 13.04 -8.56
N GLY A 77 -10.15 14.27 -8.07
CA GLY A 77 -10.18 14.56 -6.63
C GLY A 77 -11.51 14.22 -5.97
N LEU A 78 -12.64 14.60 -6.59
CA LEU A 78 -13.98 14.24 -6.10
C LEU A 78 -14.19 12.72 -6.11
N TYR A 79 -13.74 12.02 -7.16
CA TYR A 79 -13.81 10.57 -7.21
C TYR A 79 -13.02 9.92 -6.07
N VAL A 80 -11.76 10.31 -5.86
CA VAL A 80 -10.92 9.80 -4.78
C VAL A 80 -11.53 10.10 -3.41
N TRP A 81 -12.07 11.31 -3.21
CA TRP A 81 -12.73 11.70 -1.96
C TRP A 81 -13.98 10.86 -1.69
N SER A 82 -14.82 10.61 -2.71
CA SER A 82 -16.00 9.73 -2.58
C SER A 82 -15.66 8.29 -2.16
N LYS A 83 -14.42 7.85 -2.41
CA LYS A 83 -13.91 6.51 -2.06
C LYS A 83 -12.96 6.54 -0.87
N LYS A 84 -12.82 7.67 -0.17
CA LYS A 84 -11.86 7.85 0.94
C LYS A 84 -11.90 6.72 1.96
N GLN A 85 -13.10 6.32 2.40
CA GLN A 85 -13.23 5.24 3.38
C GLN A 85 -12.73 3.91 2.81
N LYS A 86 -13.13 3.55 1.59
CA LYS A 86 -12.65 2.33 0.91
C LYS A 86 -11.13 2.29 0.74
N ILE A 87 -10.49 3.43 0.50
CA ILE A 87 -9.04 3.54 0.40
C ILE A 87 -8.39 3.27 1.76
N LYS A 88 -8.92 3.88 2.83
CA LYS A 88 -8.42 3.67 4.19
C LYS A 88 -8.61 2.23 4.67
N ASP A 89 -9.78 1.65 4.41
CA ASP A 89 -10.08 0.26 4.78
C ASP A 89 -9.09 -0.69 4.10
N PHE A 90 -8.79 -0.44 2.81
CA PHE A 90 -7.81 -1.24 2.09
C PHE A 90 -6.37 -1.01 2.56
N GLU A 91 -5.97 0.23 2.87
CA GLU A 91 -4.65 0.50 3.47
C GLU A 91 -4.51 -0.25 4.80
N ASN A 92 -5.52 -0.20 5.65
CA ASN A 92 -5.51 -0.87 6.95
C ASN A 92 -5.47 -2.39 6.80
N GLU A 93 -6.23 -2.98 5.86
CA GLU A 93 -6.18 -4.41 5.53
C GLU A 93 -4.75 -4.83 5.15
N VAL A 94 -4.07 -4.02 4.33
CA VAL A 94 -2.67 -4.27 3.95
C VAL A 94 -1.74 -4.16 5.16
N ILE A 95 -1.87 -3.11 5.97
CA ILE A 95 -1.03 -2.89 7.17
C ILE A 95 -1.20 -4.04 8.17
N GLU A 96 -2.44 -4.44 8.46
CA GLU A 96 -2.74 -5.54 9.38
C GLU A 96 -2.20 -6.86 8.86
N GLY A 97 -2.34 -7.13 7.56
CA GLY A 97 -1.75 -8.31 6.95
C GLY A 97 -0.22 -8.33 7.04
N ILE A 98 0.44 -7.18 6.84
CA ILE A 98 1.90 -7.04 7.01
C ILE A 98 2.30 -7.28 8.47
N LYS A 99 1.61 -6.64 9.42
CA LYS A 99 1.90 -6.84 10.86
C LYS A 99 1.73 -8.31 11.26
N ALA A 100 0.72 -8.99 10.72
CA ALA A 100 0.48 -10.40 11.01
C ALA A 100 1.55 -11.34 10.44
N MET A 101 2.15 -11.03 9.29
CA MET A 101 3.23 -11.86 8.70
C MET A 101 4.62 -11.57 9.30
N MET A 102 4.81 -10.42 9.95
CA MET A 102 6.11 -9.98 10.48
C MET A 102 6.23 -10.01 12.02
N ASN A 103 5.16 -10.43 12.71
CA ASN A 103 5.13 -10.60 14.17
C ASN A 103 5.85 -11.89 14.60
#